data_AF-A0A2I0MJK3-F1
#
_entry.id   AF-A0A2I0MJK3-F1
#
_cell.length_a   1.000
_cell.length_b   1.000
_cell.length_c   1.000
_cell.angle_alpha   90.00
_cell.angle_beta   90.00
_cell.angle_gamma   90.00
#
_symmetry.space_group_name_H-M   'P 1'
#
loop_
_entity.id
_entity.type
_entity.pdbx_description
1 polymer ?
#
loop_
_entity_poly.entity_id
_entity_poly.type
_entity_poly.pdbx_seq_one_letter_code
_entity_poly.pdbx_strand_id
1 'polypeptide(L)'
;MADELNEKAVHDVHTKEIDLVNRDPKHLNDDVVKIDFEDVIAEPEGTHSFDGIWKASFTTFTVTKYWFYRLLSAIFGIPMALIWGIYFAILSFLHIWAVVPCIRSYLIEIQCISRVYSICIHTFCDPLFEAIGKMFSSIRATVRKEI
;
A
#
# COMPACT_ATOMS: atom_id res chain seq x y z
N MET A 1 10.93 -7.23 -31.36
CA MET A 1 11.52 -7.09 -30.01
C MET A 1 10.60 -6.40 -29.00
N ALA A 2 9.93 -5.27 -29.31
CA ALA A 2 8.92 -4.69 -28.41
C ALA A 2 7.58 -5.43 -28.44
N ASP A 3 7.16 -5.93 -29.60
CA ASP A 3 5.91 -6.70 -29.75
C ASP A 3 5.99 -8.13 -29.18
N GLU A 4 7.17 -8.75 -29.16
CA GLU A 4 7.38 -10.07 -28.55
C GLU A 4 7.31 -10.03 -27.00
N LEU A 5 7.55 -8.86 -26.39
CA LEU A 5 7.37 -8.66 -24.95
C LEU A 5 5.90 -8.51 -24.55
N ASN A 6 5.06 -8.02 -25.46
CA ASN A 6 3.62 -7.89 -25.23
C ASN A 6 2.90 -9.24 -25.44
N GLU A 7 3.35 -10.06 -26.38
CA GLU A 7 2.77 -11.39 -26.62
C GLU A 7 3.04 -12.38 -25.47
N LYS A 8 4.21 -12.27 -24.82
CA LYS A 8 4.52 -13.03 -23.59
C LYS A 8 3.77 -12.55 -22.34
N ALA A 9 3.25 -11.33 -22.34
CA ALA A 9 2.45 -10.81 -21.23
C ALA A 9 0.98 -11.29 -21.28
N VAL A 10 0.51 -11.67 -22.47
CA VAL A 10 -0.85 -12.19 -22.70
C VAL A 10 -0.91 -13.72 -22.52
N HIS A 11 0.20 -14.42 -22.78
CA HIS A 11 0.27 -15.86 -22.56
C HIS A 11 0.40 -16.18 -21.05
N ASP A 12 -0.76 -16.46 -20.45
CA ASP A 12 -0.97 -17.24 -19.24
C ASP A 12 -0.97 -16.56 -17.87
N VAL A 13 -2.02 -15.77 -17.64
CA VAL A 13 -2.49 -15.52 -16.25
C VAL A 13 -2.97 -16.82 -15.59
N HIS A 14 -3.39 -17.83 -16.37
CA HIS A 14 -3.93 -19.09 -15.84
C HIS A 14 -2.87 -20.20 -15.68
N THR A 15 -1.79 -20.19 -16.46
CA THR A 15 -0.64 -21.09 -16.34
C THR A 15 0.63 -20.36 -15.87
N LYS A 16 0.48 -19.42 -14.94
CA LYS A 16 1.64 -19.03 -14.12
C LYS A 16 2.01 -20.24 -13.26
N GLU A 17 3.21 -20.77 -13.44
CA GLU A 17 3.76 -21.79 -12.54
C GLU A 17 3.78 -21.22 -11.11
N ILE A 18 2.97 -21.82 -10.24
CA ILE A 18 2.92 -21.45 -8.82
C ILE A 18 4.06 -22.15 -8.09
N ASP A 19 4.82 -21.40 -7.30
CA ASP A 19 5.83 -22.00 -6.42
C ASP A 19 5.12 -22.71 -5.26
N LEU A 20 5.21 -24.03 -5.26
CA LEU A 20 4.58 -24.88 -4.24
C LEU A 20 5.39 -24.93 -2.94
N VAL A 21 6.67 -24.55 -3.00
CA VAL A 21 7.62 -24.54 -1.89
C VAL A 21 7.59 -23.19 -1.20
N ASN A 22 7.81 -22.10 -1.93
CA ASN A 22 7.68 -20.75 -1.39
C ASN A 22 6.32 -20.13 -1.72
N ARG A 23 5.37 -20.28 -0.79
CA ARG A 23 4.00 -19.77 -0.91
C ARG A 23 3.84 -18.30 -0.49
N ASP A 24 4.87 -17.68 0.06
CA ASP A 24 4.90 -16.26 0.41
C ASP A 24 6.14 -15.55 -0.19
N PRO A 25 6.28 -15.50 -1.52
CA PRO A 25 7.45 -14.90 -2.17
C PRO A 25 7.57 -13.39 -1.92
N LYS A 26 6.48 -12.73 -1.50
CA LYS A 26 6.43 -11.30 -1.19
C LYS A 26 6.62 -11.02 0.31
N HIS A 27 6.81 -12.07 1.12
CA HIS A 27 7.03 -11.97 2.56
C HIS A 27 5.93 -11.14 3.26
N LEU A 28 4.67 -11.31 2.85
CA LEU A 28 3.54 -10.56 3.39
C LEU A 28 3.23 -10.94 4.84
N ASN A 29 3.59 -12.16 5.27
CA ASN A 29 3.22 -12.70 6.59
C ASN A 29 4.42 -12.83 7.54
N ASP A 30 5.58 -12.29 7.16
CA ASP A 30 6.85 -12.52 7.86
C ASP A 30 6.86 -12.02 9.30
N ASP A 31 6.10 -10.96 9.60
CA ASP A 31 6.09 -10.33 10.93
C ASP A 31 4.84 -10.69 11.76
N VAL A 32 3.84 -11.35 11.15
CA VAL A 32 2.51 -11.54 11.77
C VAL A 32 2.24 -13.00 12.14
N VAL A 33 2.80 -13.97 11.39
CA VAL A 33 2.43 -15.40 11.52
C VAL A 33 3.53 -16.26 12.15
N LYS A 34 4.68 -15.66 12.48
CA LYS A 34 5.75 -16.31 13.25
C LYS A 34 5.40 -16.30 14.73
N ILE A 35 4.53 -17.22 15.14
CA ILE A 35 4.24 -17.50 16.55
C ILE A 35 4.93 -18.84 16.87
N ASP A 36 6.02 -18.77 17.63
CA ASP A 36 6.75 -19.94 18.08
C ASP A 36 6.16 -20.49 19.39
N PHE A 37 6.54 -21.72 19.75
CA PHE A 37 6.02 -22.37 20.98
C PHE A 37 6.41 -21.56 22.22
N GLU A 38 7.64 -21.06 22.24
CA GLU A 38 8.22 -20.23 23.30
C GLU A 38 7.54 -18.86 23.41
N ASP A 39 6.91 -18.34 22.35
CA ASP A 39 6.13 -17.10 22.38
C ASP A 39 4.78 -17.28 23.10
N VAL A 40 4.25 -18.51 23.12
CA VAL A 40 2.94 -18.83 23.71
C VAL A 40 3.11 -19.41 25.11
N ILE A 41 4.10 -20.28 25.30
CA ILE A 41 4.38 -20.99 26.54
C ILE A 41 5.87 -20.84 26.82
N ALA A 42 6.21 -20.06 27.85
CA ALA A 42 7.58 -19.86 28.31
C ALA A 42 7.71 -20.26 29.78
N GLU A 43 8.69 -21.09 30.09
CA GLU A 43 9.12 -21.38 31.46
C GLU A 43 10.26 -20.44 31.86
N PRO A 44 10.21 -19.76 33.03
CA PRO A 44 11.29 -18.90 33.49
C PRO A 44 12.48 -19.71 34.03
N GLU A 45 13.70 -19.13 34.01
CA GLU A 45 14.99 -19.77 34.32
C GLU A 45 15.15 -20.39 35.74
N GLY A 46 14.10 -20.39 36.56
CA GLY A 46 14.09 -20.99 37.91
C GLY A 46 13.10 -22.13 38.11
N THR A 47 12.20 -22.40 37.16
CA THR A 47 11.13 -23.41 37.29
C THR A 47 10.95 -24.18 36.00
N HIS A 48 11.95 -24.99 35.64
CA HIS A 48 11.88 -25.88 34.48
C HIS A 48 11.08 -27.14 34.80
N SER A 49 10.12 -27.47 33.93
CA SER A 49 9.50 -28.78 33.92
C SER A 49 10.48 -29.84 33.41
N PHE A 50 10.13 -31.12 33.55
CA PHE A 50 10.97 -32.20 33.04
C PHE A 50 11.17 -32.07 31.51
N ASP A 51 12.41 -32.19 31.03
CA ASP A 51 12.78 -32.09 29.61
C ASP A 51 11.90 -32.93 28.67
N GLY A 52 11.46 -34.11 29.12
CA GLY A 52 10.59 -34.98 28.34
C GLY A 52 9.19 -34.38 28.13
N ILE A 53 8.64 -33.72 29.16
CA ILE A 53 7.34 -33.03 29.10
C ILE A 53 7.46 -31.78 28.24
N TRP A 54 8.56 -31.03 28.37
CA TRP A 54 8.83 -29.85 27.54
C TRP A 54 8.90 -30.21 26.05
N LYS A 55 9.68 -31.24 25.68
CA LYS A 55 9.77 -31.73 24.28
C LYS A 55 8.47 -32.31 23.75
N ALA A 56 7.73 -33.04 24.58
CA ALA A 56 6.42 -33.56 24.20
C ALA A 56 5.43 -32.42 23.94
N SER A 57 5.42 -31.40 24.80
CA SER A 57 4.57 -30.21 24.65
C SER A 57 4.88 -29.43 23.37
N PHE A 58 6.17 -29.16 23.11
CA PHE A 58 6.63 -28.53 21.87
C PHE A 58 6.18 -29.30 20.62
N THR A 59 6.36 -30.63 20.65
CA THR A 59 6.00 -31.51 19.53
C THR A 59 4.49 -31.53 19.31
N THR A 60 3.71 -31.76 20.37
CA THR A 60 2.25 -31.80 20.31
C THR A 60 1.67 -30.47 19.85
N PHE A 61 2.20 -29.34 20.31
CA PHE A 61 1.80 -28.02 19.86
C PHE A 61 2.04 -27.83 18.36
N THR A 62 3.26 -28.10 17.89
CA THR A 62 3.65 -27.91 16.49
C THR A 62 2.85 -28.79 15.54
N VAL A 63 2.71 -30.08 15.88
CA VAL A 63 1.96 -31.05 15.07
C VAL A 63 0.48 -30.68 15.03
N THR A 64 -0.12 -30.34 16.17
CA THR A 64 -1.54 -29.96 16.25
C THR A 64 -1.80 -28.71 15.41
N LYS A 65 -1.00 -27.65 15.59
CA LYS A 65 -1.08 -26.41 14.79
C LYS A 65 -1.00 -26.69 13.30
N TYR A 66 -0.05 -27.53 12.88
CA TYR A 66 0.15 -27.89 11.48
C TYR A 66 -1.05 -28.63 10.88
N TRP A 67 -1.59 -29.63 11.58
CA TRP A 67 -2.75 -30.39 11.08
C TRP A 67 -4.03 -29.57 11.03
N PHE A 68 -4.31 -28.77 12.06
CA PHE A 68 -5.47 -27.87 12.05
C PHE A 68 -5.36 -26.85 10.92
N TYR A 69 -4.17 -26.25 10.71
CA TYR A 69 -3.96 -25.34 9.59
C TYR A 69 -4.24 -26.00 8.23
N ARG A 70 -3.76 -27.24 8.02
CA ARG A 70 -4.04 -27.99 6.79
C ARG A 70 -5.52 -28.27 6.59
N LEU A 71 -6.23 -28.67 7.65
CA LEU A 71 -7.67 -28.95 7.59
C LEU A 71 -8.46 -27.67 7.26
N LEU A 72 -8.20 -26.57 7.97
CA LEU A 72 -8.85 -25.30 7.71
C LEU A 72 -8.55 -24.80 6.30
N SER A 73 -7.31 -24.91 5.84
CA SER A 73 -6.91 -24.51 4.48
C SER A 73 -7.57 -25.37 3.41
N ALA A 74 -7.76 -26.67 3.66
CA ALA A 74 -8.45 -27.56 2.73
C ALA A 74 -9.94 -27.21 2.61
N ILE A 75 -10.60 -26.85 3.72
CA ILE A 75 -12.03 -26.53 3.75
C ILE A 75 -12.30 -25.12 3.21
N PHE A 76 -11.54 -24.13 3.66
CA PHE A 76 -11.80 -22.71 3.41
C PHE A 76 -10.89 -22.06 2.38
N GLY A 77 -9.78 -22.70 1.98
CA GLY A 77 -8.81 -22.12 1.06
C GLY A 77 -9.40 -21.78 -0.31
N ILE A 78 -10.08 -22.75 -0.95
CA ILE A 78 -10.69 -22.54 -2.27
C ILE A 78 -11.85 -21.53 -2.21
N PRO A 79 -12.82 -21.65 -1.28
CA PRO A 79 -13.88 -20.65 -1.14
C PRO A 79 -13.34 -19.23 -0.94
N MET A 80 -12.33 -19.07 -0.07
CA MET A 80 -11.77 -17.75 0.21
C MET A 80 -11.03 -17.17 -1.00
N ALA A 81 -10.30 -18.01 -1.75
CA ALA A 81 -9.65 -17.60 -2.99
C ALA A 81 -10.67 -17.09 -4.04
N LEU A 82 -11.82 -17.76 -4.17
CA LEU A 82 -12.89 -17.33 -5.06
C LEU A 82 -13.49 -15.97 -4.65
N ILE A 83 -13.76 -15.78 -3.35
CA ILE A 83 -14.30 -14.51 -2.83
C ILE A 83 -13.35 -13.35 -3.13
N TRP A 84 -12.06 -13.52 -2.83
CA TRP A 84 -11.05 -12.49 -3.13
C TRP A 84 -10.89 -12.24 -4.63
N GLY A 85 -10.93 -13.29 -5.45
CA GLY A 85 -10.87 -13.16 -6.91
C GLY A 85 -12.01 -12.31 -7.47
N ILE A 86 -13.25 -12.57 -7.03
CA ILE A 86 -14.43 -11.79 -7.43
C ILE A 86 -14.31 -10.35 -6.92
N TYR A 87 -13.90 -10.16 -5.67
CA TYR A 87 -13.74 -8.84 -5.07
C TYR A 87 -12.77 -7.96 -5.88
N PHE A 88 -11.56 -8.48 -6.19
CA PHE A 88 -10.59 -7.74 -6.97
C PHE A 88 -11.01 -7.53 -8.42
N ALA A 89 -11.78 -8.44 -9.02
CA ALA A 89 -12.35 -8.24 -10.35
C ALA A 89 -13.34 -7.06 -10.38
N ILE A 90 -14.26 -6.99 -9.40
CA ILE A 90 -15.23 -5.90 -9.29
C ILE A 90 -14.51 -4.56 -9.02
N LEU A 91 -13.55 -4.54 -8.10
CA LEU A 91 -12.75 -3.35 -7.83
C LEU A 91 -12.02 -2.86 -9.09
N SER A 92 -11.41 -3.78 -9.85
CA SER A 92 -10.71 -3.44 -11.08
C SER A 92 -11.66 -2.86 -12.12
N PHE A 93 -12.85 -3.44 -12.26
CA PHE A 93 -13.89 -2.91 -13.14
C PHE A 93 -14.32 -1.50 -12.74
N LEU A 94 -14.67 -1.28 -11.47
CA LEU A 94 -15.06 0.04 -10.98
C LEU A 94 -13.93 1.07 -11.14
N HIS A 95 -12.68 0.67 -10.88
CA HIS A 95 -11.53 1.55 -11.04
C HIS A 95 -11.38 2.02 -12.50
N ILE A 96 -11.42 1.09 -13.45
CA ILE A 96 -11.20 1.40 -14.88
C ILE A 96 -12.40 2.18 -15.46
N TRP A 97 -13.63 1.77 -15.15
CA TRP A 97 -14.83 2.28 -15.82
C TRP A 97 -15.51 3.44 -15.11
N ALA A 98 -15.34 3.58 -13.80
CA ALA A 98 -15.90 4.69 -13.04
C ALA A 98 -14.81 5.65 -12.54
N VAL A 99 -13.83 5.15 -11.78
CA VAL A 99 -12.85 6.00 -11.09
C VAL A 99 -11.95 6.75 -12.08
N VAL A 100 -11.39 6.07 -13.08
CA VAL A 100 -10.50 6.71 -14.07
C VAL A 100 -11.23 7.83 -14.85
N PRO A 101 -12.43 7.62 -15.42
CA PRO A 101 -13.19 8.70 -16.05
C PRO A 101 -13.57 9.84 -15.09
N CYS A 102 -13.94 9.53 -13.84
CA CYS A 102 -14.22 10.55 -12.83
C CYS A 102 -12.99 11.41 -12.52
N ILE A 103 -11.82 10.79 -12.30
CA ILE A 103 -10.57 11.50 -12.08
C ILE A 103 -10.23 12.37 -13.30
N ARG A 104 -10.37 11.84 -14.52
CA ARG A 104 -10.12 12.60 -15.75
C ARG A 104 -11.06 13.80 -15.89
N SER A 105 -12.35 13.63 -15.57
CA SER A 105 -13.34 14.70 -15.61
C SER A 105 -13.03 15.78 -14.58
N TYR A 106 -12.73 15.39 -13.34
CA TYR A 106 -12.36 16.32 -12.27
C TYR A 106 -11.07 17.09 -12.58
N LEU A 107 -10.08 16.45 -13.21
CA LEU A 107 -8.88 17.13 -13.68
C LEU A 107 -9.19 18.21 -14.71
N ILE A 108 -10.12 17.97 -15.64
CA ILE A 108 -10.55 18.97 -16.64
C ILE A 108 -11.24 20.15 -15.93
N GLU A 109 -12.12 19.88 -14.96
CA GLU A 109 -12.78 20.92 -14.17
C GLU A 109 -11.79 21.77 -13.38
N ILE A 110 -10.82 21.15 -12.70
CA ILE A 110 -9.76 21.88 -11.98
C ILE A 110 -8.94 22.73 -12.94
N GLN A 111 -8.60 22.24 -14.13
CA GLN A 111 -7.85 23.02 -15.11
C GLN A 111 -8.61 24.29 -15.53
N CYS A 112 -9.94 24.20 -15.68
CA CYS A 112 -10.79 25.36 -15.94
C CYS A 112 -10.81 26.33 -14.75
N ILE A 113 -11.03 25.82 -13.52
CA ILE A 113 -11.02 26.65 -12.29
C ILE A 113 -9.66 27.33 -12.11
N SER A 114 -8.57 26.61 -12.34
CA SER A 114 -7.20 27.12 -12.23
C SER A 114 -6.96 28.30 -13.18
N ARG A 115 -7.47 28.25 -14.42
CA ARG A 115 -7.38 29.38 -15.36
C ARG A 115 -8.17 30.59 -14.86
N VAL A 116 -9.40 30.39 -14.41
CA VAL A 116 -10.24 31.48 -13.86
C VAL A 116 -9.56 32.09 -12.63
N TYR A 117 -9.07 31.25 -11.73
CA TYR A 117 -8.33 31.65 -10.54
C TYR A 117 -7.08 32.48 -10.90
N SER A 118 -6.29 32.05 -11.89
CA SER A 118 -5.13 32.82 -12.37
C SER A 118 -5.54 34.19 -12.91
N ILE A 119 -6.61 34.28 -13.70
CA ILE A 119 -7.12 35.56 -14.21
C ILE A 119 -7.58 36.46 -13.05
N CYS A 120 -8.27 35.92 -12.05
CA CYS A 120 -8.67 36.68 -10.86
C CYS A 120 -7.46 37.22 -10.11
N ILE A 121 -6.42 36.41 -9.87
CA ILE A 121 -5.19 36.85 -9.23
C ILE A 121 -4.53 37.97 -10.05
N HIS A 122 -4.39 37.82 -11.36
CA HIS A 122 -3.81 38.86 -12.22
C HIS A 122 -4.63 40.16 -12.24
N THR A 123 -5.96 40.06 -12.15
CA THR A 123 -6.82 41.24 -12.25
C THR A 123 -6.92 42.00 -10.92
N PHE A 124 -6.90 41.30 -9.79
CA PHE A 124 -7.10 41.91 -8.47
C PHE A 124 -5.82 42.00 -7.66
N CYS A 125 -5.07 40.91 -7.56
CA CYS A 125 -3.90 40.84 -6.71
C CYS A 125 -2.71 41.58 -7.31
N ASP A 126 -2.44 41.45 -8.61
CA ASP A 126 -1.31 42.16 -9.24
C ASP A 126 -1.40 43.69 -9.07
N PRO A 127 -2.52 44.37 -9.39
CA PRO A 127 -2.58 45.82 -9.18
C PRO A 127 -2.57 46.20 -7.69
N LEU A 128 -3.12 45.38 -6.79
CA LEU A 128 -3.04 45.61 -5.35
C LEU A 128 -1.59 45.50 -4.85
N PHE A 129 -0.87 44.44 -5.23
CA PHE A 129 0.53 44.27 -4.86
C PHE A 129 1.43 45.30 -5.52
N GLU A 130 1.14 45.72 -6.75
CA GLU A 130 1.86 46.82 -7.41
C GLU A 130 1.61 48.16 -6.70
N ALA A 131 0.36 48.46 -6.31
CA ALA A 131 0.03 49.66 -5.56
C ALA A 131 0.71 49.69 -4.19
N ILE A 132 0.68 48.57 -3.45
CA ILE A 132 1.38 48.41 -2.17
C ILE A 132 2.89 48.57 -2.37
N GLY A 133 3.47 47.94 -3.40
CA GLY A 133 4.87 48.10 -3.77
C GLY A 133 5.26 49.56 -4.06
N LYS A 134 4.38 50.33 -4.72
CA LYS A 134 4.57 51.77 -4.95
C LYS A 134 4.46 52.59 -3.67
N MET A 135 3.62 52.22 -2.72
CA MET A 135 3.57 52.88 -1.40
C MET A 135 4.89 52.69 -0.63
N PHE A 136 5.52 51.53 -0.73
CA PHE A 136 6.81 51.26 -0.09
C PHE A 136 8.01 51.74 -0.91
N SER A 137 7.88 51.95 -2.22
CA SER A 137 9.01 52.37 -3.08
C SER A 137 9.44 53.83 -2.84
N SER A 138 8.60 54.66 -2.22
CA SER A 138 8.98 56.02 -1.84
C SER A 138 9.93 56.08 -0.63
N ILE A 139 10.14 54.95 0.06
CA ILE A 139 11.08 54.85 1.17
C ILE A 139 12.48 54.64 0.60
N ARG A 140 13.13 55.75 0.22
CA ARG A 140 14.53 55.75 -0.19
C ARG A 140 15.41 55.69 1.07
N ALA A 141 15.85 54.49 1.44
CA ALA A 141 16.86 54.31 2.48
C ALA A 141 18.23 54.76 1.96
N THR A 142 18.65 55.98 2.32
CA THR A 142 20.02 56.44 2.10
C THR A 142 20.90 55.90 3.23
N VAL A 143 21.66 54.85 2.93
CA VAL A 143 22.72 54.38 3.84
C VAL A 143 23.90 55.35 3.72
N ARG A 144 24.03 56.26 4.70
CA ARG A 144 25.24 57.08 4.86
C ARG A 144 26.30 56.19 5.51
N LYS A 145 27.42 55.97 4.81
CA LYS A 145 28.59 55.29 5.36
C LYS A 145 29.48 56.37 5.97
N GLU A 146 29.50 56.47 7.28
CA GLU A 146 30.36 57.36 8.05
C GLU A 146 31.82 56.86 7.96
N ILE A 147 32.71 57.62 7.32
CA ILE A 147 34.18 57.48 7.42
C ILE A 147 34.78 58.89 7.40
#